data_AF-A0AAW3WWF3-F1
#
_entry.id   AF-A0AAW3WWF3-F1
#
_cell.length_a   1.000
_cell.length_b   1.000
_cell.length_c   1.000
_cell.angle_alpha   90.00
_cell.angle_beta   90.00
_cell.angle_gamma   90.00
#
_symmetry.space_group_name_H-M   'P 1'
#
loop_
_entity.id
_entity.type
_entity.pdbx_description
1 polymer ?
#
loop_
_entity_poly.entity_id
_entity_poly.type
_entity_poly.pdbx_seq_one_letter_code
_entity_poly.pdbx_strand_id
1 'polypeptide(L)'
;MQAHHVIPVDIWKKHDSFFNSIGMGGSRDSIGNGIHIPGSQAAYKEGLGKGMAVFHSSKHDNYSNIVSDEISLIKDRFNAKELTAKEARIEVKKLQMDLKRRLWSGDVPKTKCGRIY
;
A
#
# COMPACT_ATOMS: atom_id res chain seq x y z
N MET A 1 14.56 8.03 -7.49
CA MET A 1 13.24 7.70 -6.92
C MET A 1 12.65 6.53 -7.69
N GLN A 2 11.74 5.77 -7.09
CA GLN A 2 11.01 4.67 -7.73
C GLN A 2 9.53 4.74 -7.31
N ALA A 3 8.62 4.42 -8.23
CA ALA A 3 7.21 4.26 -7.89
C ALA A 3 7.02 2.96 -7.10
N HIS A 4 6.28 3.04 -6.00
CA HIS A 4 5.90 1.92 -5.17
C HIS A 4 4.39 1.87 -5.05
N HIS A 5 3.80 0.72 -5.33
CA HIS A 5 2.39 0.47 -5.12
C HIS A 5 2.11 0.29 -3.64
N VAL A 6 1.24 1.13 -3.09
CA VAL A 6 0.88 1.15 -1.67
C VAL A 6 0.03 -0.09 -1.33
N ILE A 7 -0.92 -0.45 -2.19
CA ILE A 7 -1.47 -1.81 -2.21
C ILE A 7 -0.69 -2.58 -3.27
N PRO A 8 0.14 -3.57 -2.88
CA PRO A 8 0.96 -4.32 -3.82
C PRO A 8 0.15 -4.97 -4.93
N VAL A 9 0.73 -5.09 -6.12
CA VAL A 9 0.06 -5.61 -7.33
C VAL A 9 -0.56 -6.99 -7.09
N ASP A 10 0.12 -7.88 -6.38
CA ASP A 10 -0.39 -9.24 -6.14
C ASP A 10 -1.50 -9.27 -5.09
N ILE A 11 -1.48 -8.36 -4.11
CA ILE A 11 -2.61 -8.17 -3.18
C ILE A 11 -3.81 -7.59 -3.92
N TRP A 12 -3.58 -6.64 -4.84
CA TRP A 12 -4.64 -6.14 -5.69
C TRP A 12 -5.32 -7.25 -6.48
N LYS A 13 -4.52 -8.08 -7.17
CA LYS A 13 -5.02 -9.23 -7.94
C LYS A 13 -5.77 -10.24 -7.06
N LYS A 14 -5.23 -10.55 -5.87
CA LYS A 14 -5.87 -11.47 -4.90
C LYS A 14 -7.28 -10.99 -4.49
N HIS A 15 -7.51 -9.68 -4.45
CA HIS A 15 -8.77 -9.07 -4.06
C HIS A 15 -9.51 -8.39 -5.24
N ASP A 16 -9.19 -8.74 -6.49
CA ASP A 16 -9.67 -8.03 -7.68
C ASP A 16 -11.19 -7.93 -7.76
N SER A 17 -11.90 -9.04 -7.52
CA SER A 17 -13.38 -9.06 -7.50
C SER A 17 -13.97 -8.10 -6.46
N PHE A 18 -13.34 -7.96 -5.29
CA PHE A 18 -13.77 -7.00 -4.27
C PHE A 18 -13.50 -5.56 -4.70
N PHE A 19 -12.33 -5.27 -5.25
CA PHE A 19 -12.05 -3.93 -5.77
C PHE A 19 -13.00 -3.57 -6.93
N ASN A 20 -13.32 -4.50 -7.81
CA ASN A 20 -14.31 -4.33 -8.86
C ASN A 20 -15.71 -4.03 -8.28
N SER A 21 -16.17 -4.79 -7.28
CA SER A 21 -17.50 -4.61 -6.69
C SER A 21 -17.68 -3.28 -5.96
N ILE A 22 -16.58 -2.71 -5.43
CA ILE A 22 -16.60 -1.37 -4.83
C ILE A 22 -16.27 -0.26 -5.84
N GLY A 23 -16.14 -0.58 -7.13
CA GLY A 23 -15.87 0.36 -8.24
C GLY A 23 -14.46 0.97 -8.22
N MET A 24 -13.47 0.17 -7.86
CA MET A 24 -12.04 0.50 -7.87
C MET A 24 -11.24 -0.30 -8.91
N GLY A 25 -11.83 -1.21 -9.68
CA GLY A 25 -11.14 -2.14 -10.58
C GLY A 25 -9.96 -1.59 -11.41
N GLY A 26 -10.14 -0.42 -12.04
CA GLY A 26 -9.10 0.22 -12.85
C GLY A 26 -8.09 1.08 -12.07
N SER A 27 -8.14 1.11 -10.73
CA SER A 27 -7.36 2.04 -9.90
C SER A 27 -6.03 1.48 -9.40
N ARG A 28 -5.67 0.24 -9.77
CA ARG A 28 -4.43 -0.41 -9.31
C ARG A 28 -3.19 0.43 -9.62
N ASP A 29 -3.09 0.92 -10.85
CA ASP A 29 -1.95 1.68 -11.35
C ASP A 29 -2.17 3.20 -11.30
N SER A 30 -3.22 3.64 -10.59
CA SER A 30 -3.52 5.05 -10.40
C SER A 30 -2.57 5.70 -9.39
N ILE A 31 -2.42 7.03 -9.48
CA ILE A 31 -1.67 7.84 -8.50
C ILE A 31 -2.20 7.62 -7.07
N GLY A 32 -3.49 7.31 -6.92
CA GLY A 32 -4.09 6.98 -5.63
C GLY A 32 -3.39 5.81 -4.93
N ASN A 33 -2.98 4.81 -5.70
CA ASN A 33 -2.27 3.62 -5.21
C ASN A 33 -0.73 3.73 -5.31
N GLY A 34 -0.19 4.88 -5.71
CA GLY A 34 1.26 5.07 -5.88
C GLY A 34 1.87 6.03 -4.85
N ILE A 35 3.14 5.79 -4.53
CA ILE A 35 4.02 6.74 -3.83
C ILE A 35 5.44 6.62 -4.39
N HIS A 36 6.13 7.76 -4.53
CA HIS A 36 7.54 7.75 -4.91
C HIS A 36 8.42 7.63 -3.67
N ILE A 37 9.26 6.60 -3.64
CA ILE A 37 10.20 6.36 -2.54
C ILE A 37 11.64 6.23 -3.10
N PRO A 38 12.69 6.38 -2.29
CA PRO A 38 14.05 6.12 -2.73
C PRO A 38 14.16 4.70 -3.30
N GLY A 39 14.69 4.56 -4.52
CA GLY A 39 14.73 3.27 -5.22
C GLY A 39 15.89 2.36 -4.79
N SER A 40 16.83 2.91 -4.03
CA SER A 40 18.03 2.20 -3.58
C SER A 40 18.53 2.79 -2.26
N GLN A 41 19.41 2.05 -1.58
CA GLN A 41 20.05 2.54 -0.37
C GLN A 41 20.94 3.77 -0.64
N ALA A 42 21.59 3.84 -1.80
CA ALA A 42 22.40 5.00 -2.20
C ALA A 42 21.52 6.25 -2.31
N ALA A 43 20.42 6.17 -3.07
CA ALA A 43 19.48 7.28 -3.23
C ALA A 43 18.85 7.72 -1.89
N TYR A 44 18.61 6.77 -0.99
CA TYR A 44 18.14 7.04 0.36
C TYR A 44 19.17 7.83 1.19
N LYS A 45 20.44 7.41 1.18
CA LYS A 45 21.54 8.09 1.87
C LYS A 45 21.84 9.48 1.30
N GLU A 46 21.64 9.66 0.00
CA GLU A 46 21.75 10.96 -0.69
C GLU A 46 20.56 11.89 -0.42
N GLY A 47 19.56 11.45 0.36
CA GLY A 47 18.43 12.29 0.76
C GLY A 47 17.35 12.47 -0.32
N LEU A 48 17.35 11.70 -1.41
CA LEU A 48 16.34 11.82 -2.48
C LEU A 48 14.90 11.59 -1.98
N GLY A 49 14.74 10.91 -0.84
CA GLY A 49 13.45 10.67 -0.18
C GLY A 49 12.92 11.82 0.67
N LYS A 50 13.62 12.96 0.76
CA LYS A 50 13.15 14.18 1.46
C LYS A 50 12.58 13.91 2.86
N GLY A 51 13.26 13.07 3.65
CA GLY A 51 12.83 12.74 5.02
C GLY A 51 12.03 11.44 5.15
N MET A 52 11.75 10.73 4.07
CA MET A 52 11.24 9.36 4.14
C MET A 52 12.22 8.45 4.90
N ALA A 53 11.71 7.59 5.77
CA ALA A 53 12.52 6.69 6.60
C ALA A 53 12.78 5.30 5.97
N VAL A 54 12.39 5.12 4.70
CA VAL A 54 12.52 3.83 4.00
C VAL A 54 13.03 3.99 2.57
N PHE A 55 13.48 2.89 1.99
CA PHE A 55 13.74 2.75 0.57
C PHE A 55 13.17 1.45 0.01
N HIS A 56 12.96 1.44 -1.31
CA HIS A 56 12.25 0.39 -2.03
C HIS A 56 12.96 -0.96 -1.96
N SER A 57 12.14 -2.01 -2.01
CA SER A 57 12.54 -3.38 -2.29
C SER A 57 11.54 -3.96 -3.28
N SER A 58 11.98 -4.72 -4.27
CA SER A 58 11.07 -5.45 -5.17
C SER A 58 10.44 -6.67 -4.49
N LYS A 59 10.98 -7.09 -3.35
CA LYS A 59 10.45 -8.17 -2.51
C LYS A 59 10.12 -7.62 -1.13
N HIS A 60 8.82 -7.59 -0.80
CA HIS A 60 8.31 -7.04 0.45
C HIS A 60 7.09 -7.85 0.94
N ASP A 61 7.33 -9.13 1.25
CA ASP A 61 6.29 -10.10 1.58
C ASP A 61 5.59 -9.72 2.91
N ASN A 62 6.33 -9.24 3.90
CA ASN A 62 5.75 -8.90 5.20
C ASN A 62 4.86 -7.66 5.09
N TYR A 63 5.33 -6.62 4.40
CA TYR A 63 4.48 -5.48 4.03
C TYR A 63 3.22 -5.93 3.28
N SER A 64 3.37 -6.82 2.29
CA SER A 64 2.25 -7.32 1.49
C SER A 64 1.24 -8.10 2.32
N ASN A 65 1.69 -8.90 3.28
CA ASN A 65 0.81 -9.66 4.17
C ASN A 65 -0.02 -8.73 5.06
N ILE A 66 0.62 -7.72 5.67
CA ILE A 66 -0.09 -6.72 6.49
C ILE A 66 -1.17 -6.01 5.66
N VAL A 67 -0.83 -5.56 4.46
CA VAL A 67 -1.80 -4.91 3.56
C VAL A 67 -2.92 -5.88 3.16
N SER A 68 -2.59 -7.16 2.92
CA SER A 68 -3.60 -8.18 2.61
C SER A 68 -4.59 -8.39 3.76
N ASP A 69 -4.11 -8.40 5.00
CA ASP A 69 -4.96 -8.59 6.18
C ASP A 69 -5.90 -7.39 6.37
N GLU A 70 -5.37 -6.17 6.26
CA GLU A 70 -6.16 -4.93 6.35
C GLU A 70 -7.24 -4.84 5.25
N ILE A 71 -6.91 -5.24 4.00
CA ILE A 71 -7.90 -5.32 2.91
C ILE A 71 -8.92 -6.43 3.16
N SER A 72 -8.50 -7.57 3.71
CA SER A 72 -9.42 -8.68 4.05
C SER A 72 -10.45 -8.23 5.07
N LEU A 73 -10.05 -7.49 6.10
CA LEU A 73 -10.97 -6.93 7.10
C LEU A 73 -12.03 -6.01 6.48
N ILE A 74 -11.65 -5.12 5.57
CA ILE A 74 -12.61 -4.24 4.88
C ILE A 74 -13.55 -5.07 4.00
N LYS A 75 -13.01 -6.06 3.27
CA LYS A 75 -13.78 -6.96 2.42
C LYS A 75 -14.78 -7.78 3.23
N ASP A 76 -14.40 -8.29 4.39
CA ASP A 76 -15.28 -9.11 5.24
C ASP A 76 -16.46 -8.30 5.77
N ARG A 77 -16.22 -7.06 6.21
CA ARG A 77 -17.27 -6.12 6.61
C ARG A 77 -18.21 -5.74 5.46
N PHE A 78 -17.67 -5.58 4.25
CA PHE A 78 -18.47 -5.38 3.04
C PHE A 78 -19.35 -6.62 2.73
N ASN A 79 -18.79 -7.82 2.80
CA ASN A 79 -19.53 -9.07 2.56
C ASN A 79 -20.61 -9.31 3.62
N ALA A 80 -20.35 -8.93 4.87
CA ALA A 80 -21.30 -8.96 5.97
C ALA A 80 -22.40 -7.88 5.86
N LYS A 81 -22.35 -7.02 4.83
CA LYS A 81 -23.26 -5.89 4.60
C LYS A 81 -23.21 -4.81 5.70
N GLU A 82 -22.13 -4.77 6.48
CA GLU A 82 -21.87 -3.68 7.43
C GLU A 82 -21.40 -2.41 6.72
N LEU A 83 -20.83 -2.56 5.52
CA LEU A 83 -20.40 -1.47 4.65
C LEU A 83 -21.11 -1.57 3.31
N THR A 84 -21.62 -0.45 2.83
CA THR A 84 -21.99 -0.28 1.42
C THR A 84 -20.75 -0.25 0.53
N ALA A 85 -20.92 -0.43 -0.78
CA ALA A 85 -19.82 -0.31 -1.74
C ALA A 85 -19.11 1.06 -1.68
N LYS A 86 -19.88 2.13 -1.41
CA LYS A 86 -19.33 3.49 -1.25
C LYS A 86 -18.48 3.60 0.02
N GLU A 87 -18.95 3.06 1.14
CA GLU A 87 -18.21 3.10 2.41
C GLU A 87 -16.95 2.24 2.34
N ALA A 88 -17.05 1.02 1.80
CA ALA A 88 -15.88 0.16 1.58
C ALA A 88 -14.82 0.82 0.70
N ARG A 89 -15.23 1.51 -0.38
CA ARG A 89 -14.32 2.33 -1.21
C ARG A 89 -13.64 3.44 -0.39
N ILE A 90 -14.38 4.12 0.48
CA ILE A 90 -13.83 5.17 1.35
C ILE A 90 -12.80 4.57 2.32
N GLU A 91 -13.10 3.43 2.95
CA GLU A 91 -12.18 2.74 3.86
C GLU A 91 -10.89 2.30 3.15
N VAL A 92 -10.97 1.75 1.93
CA VAL A 92 -9.76 1.43 1.14
C VAL A 92 -8.93 2.68 0.84
N LYS A 93 -9.56 3.81 0.50
CA LYS A 93 -8.84 5.07 0.26
C LYS A 93 -8.18 5.60 1.53
N LYS A 94 -8.84 5.51 2.68
CA LYS A 94 -8.25 5.86 3.99
C LYS A 94 -7.05 4.97 4.27
N LEU A 95 -7.16 3.67 4.01
CA LEU A 95 -6.04 2.73 4.15
C LEU A 95 -4.86 3.10 3.22
N GLN A 96 -5.11 3.45 1.96
CA GLN A 96 -4.05 3.94 1.07
C GLN A 96 -3.35 5.19 1.61
N MET A 97 -4.08 6.13 2.21
CA MET A 97 -3.49 7.31 2.85
C MET A 97 -2.66 6.94 4.10
N ASP A 98 -3.16 6.02 4.91
CA ASP A 98 -2.49 5.51 6.10
C ASP A 98 -1.17 4.82 5.76
N LEU A 99 -1.21 3.90 4.80
CA LEU A 99 -0.03 3.18 4.30
C LEU A 99 1.00 4.14 3.68
N LYS A 100 0.58 5.19 2.98
CA LYS A 100 1.49 6.25 2.49
C LYS A 100 2.20 6.95 3.66
N ARG A 101 1.47 7.28 4.73
CA ARG A 101 2.03 7.88 5.94
C ARG A 101 3.01 6.94 6.63
N ARG A 102 2.66 5.65 6.74
CA ARG A 102 3.52 4.62 7.33
C ARG A 102 4.79 4.38 6.53
N LEU A 103 4.71 4.35 5.20
CA LEU A 103 5.89 4.31 4.33
C LEU A 103 6.76 5.56 4.54
N TRP A 104 6.16 6.75 4.66
CA TRP A 104 6.90 7.98 4.92
C TRP A 104 7.65 7.94 6.25
N SER A 105 6.96 7.62 7.35
CA SER A 105 7.55 7.54 8.70
C SER A 105 8.42 6.31 8.92
N GLY A 106 8.34 5.33 8.02
CA GLY A 106 8.95 4.01 8.16
C GLY A 106 8.27 3.12 9.19
N ASP A 107 7.00 3.37 9.54
CA ASP A 107 6.17 2.49 10.35
C ASP A 107 5.62 1.30 9.55
N VAL A 108 6.55 0.57 8.93
CA VAL A 108 6.35 -0.62 8.12
C VAL A 108 7.48 -1.61 8.40
N PRO A 109 7.29 -2.91 8.09
CA PRO A 109 8.39 -3.87 8.12
C PRO A 109 9.57 -3.38 7.28
N LYS A 110 10.69 -3.12 7.95
CA LYS A 110 11.90 -2.60 7.34
C LYS A 110 13.15 -3.13 8.01
N THR A 111 14.20 -3.31 7.24
CA THR A 111 15.52 -3.71 7.75
C THR A 111 16.10 -2.60 8.60
N LYS A 112 17.16 -2.90 9.36
CA LYS A 112 17.92 -1.87 10.10
C LYS A 112 18.41 -0.71 9.22
N CYS A 113 18.60 -0.97 7.92
CA CYS A 113 19.03 0.04 6.95
C CYS A 113 17.87 0.82 6.30
N GLY A 114 16.61 0.53 6.63
CA GLY A 114 15.43 1.20 6.07
C GLY A 114 14.84 0.52 4.82
N ARG A 115 15.37 -0.61 4.35
CA ARG A 115 14.78 -1.36 3.23
C ARG A 115 13.46 -2.01 3.63
N ILE A 116 12.38 -1.78 2.90
CA ILE A 116 11.08 -2.46 3.11
C ILE A 116 11.24 -3.99 2.87
N TYR A 117 10.56 -4.83 3.64
CA TYR A 117 10.49 -6.29 3.39
C TYR A 117 9.15 -6.91 3.77
#